data_AF-A0A933RB45-F1
#
_entry.id   AF-A0A933RB45-F1
#
_cell.length_a   1.000
_cell.length_b   1.000
_cell.length_c   1.000
_cell.angle_alpha   90.00
_cell.angle_beta   90.00
_cell.angle_gamma   90.00
#
_symmetry.space_group_name_H-M   'P 1'
#
loop_
_entity.id
_entity.type
_entity.pdbx_description
1 polymer ?
#
loop_
_entity_poly.entity_id
_entity_poly.type
_entity_poly.pdbx_seq_one_letter_code
_entity_poly.pdbx_strand_id
1 'polypeptide(L)'
;MTTDDLWLVCWETGPDAGATWTLRAGPHLVGRAPHATVRSTDPALEPFHADLSLDHHGPVVRQLAGRLPLRHHGPDEHRVRRVGVGHSVLAIRSGGAAPQRAHGPGSQRTVLRTPRQVPRWAPEPVRIEREPAPPKRPAGGLAPAVVALVVTAVMAVVVRQLMFVMFGAVGTVAALSHWVVARLGHRRDLRDHARHVERTRAHVASALDEQRNAWVRYVTRSVPTLPDACATLTTGRELWQRRIGDDDAWTVSLGLGSVVWAPVVQSDGLLADTPSCSVDDLPVAASLGPGARMSVAGPHGVALVNAMLLQLAAGTGPADWQLVVVTAKPDDWRWVGHLPHARDESGRHLVLDEAAVLDAVRDGTLTARHTVVVTDHAAGLALRTSPLRRLEATHPSLALVVVHDGAAPALCRSSVVTMSDARARLVSDHGSDLDPITLRIAAVPAASAERWAQAISACRDPEDERTSGTDVPLCVSWREVMLESGLDPDDHDSIASRWRAGGPDPQPRTPIGRAGDGVVDIDLVRDGPHALLAGTTGSGKSELMRSLVLGLSCSVSPEHLTFVLVDYKGGAAFDELRSLP
;
A
#
# COMPACT_ATOMS: atom_id res chain seq x y z
N MET A 1 -15.40 -11.80 27.03
CA MET A 1 -14.40 -12.55 26.23
C MET A 1 -13.83 -11.58 25.23
N THR A 2 -12.64 -11.06 25.51
CA THR A 2 -12.05 -9.91 24.82
C THR A 2 -11.38 -10.34 23.52
N THR A 3 -11.50 -9.50 22.49
CA THR A 3 -10.84 -9.63 21.18
C THR A 3 -9.31 -9.52 21.22
N ASP A 4 -8.72 -9.49 22.41
CA ASP A 4 -7.32 -9.11 22.64
C ASP A 4 -6.33 -10.29 22.49
N ASP A 5 -6.81 -11.53 22.34
CA ASP A 5 -5.96 -12.73 22.22
C ASP A 5 -5.76 -13.22 20.77
N LEU A 6 -6.21 -12.45 19.78
CA LEU A 6 -6.12 -12.81 18.37
C LEU A 6 -4.99 -12.05 17.66
N TRP A 7 -4.26 -12.81 16.85
CA TRP A 7 -3.11 -12.36 16.10
C TRP A 7 -3.36 -12.58 14.61
N LEU A 8 -2.99 -11.60 13.79
CA LEU A 8 -2.98 -11.74 12.34
C LEU A 8 -1.56 -12.03 11.88
N VAL A 9 -1.40 -13.14 11.17
CA VAL A 9 -0.14 -13.57 10.58
C VAL A 9 -0.30 -13.56 9.07
N CYS A 10 0.64 -12.93 8.35
CA CYS A 10 0.59 -12.77 6.90
C CYS A 10 1.97 -12.99 6.27
N TRP A 11 2.05 -13.70 5.15
CA TRP A 11 3.27 -13.69 4.34
C TRP A 11 3.36 -12.37 3.57
N GLU A 12 4.39 -11.58 3.85
CA GLU A 12 4.65 -10.28 3.21
C GLU A 12 5.31 -10.44 1.84
N THR A 13 6.25 -11.39 1.73
CA THR A 13 7.00 -11.70 0.50
C THR A 13 7.17 -13.20 0.35
N GLY A 14 7.49 -13.66 -0.86
CA GLY A 14 7.65 -15.07 -1.20
C GLY A 14 6.47 -15.63 -2.03
N PRO A 15 6.46 -16.94 -2.30
CA PRO A 15 5.47 -17.56 -3.19
C PRO A 15 4.03 -17.53 -2.64
N ASP A 16 3.86 -17.46 -1.32
CA ASP A 16 2.54 -17.40 -0.66
C ASP A 16 2.18 -16.01 -0.16
N ALA A 17 2.79 -14.95 -0.71
CA ALA A 17 2.53 -13.59 -0.26
C ALA A 17 1.02 -13.24 -0.30
N GLY A 18 0.55 -12.62 0.77
CA GLY A 18 -0.86 -12.28 0.99
C GLY A 18 -1.72 -13.42 1.59
N ALA A 19 -1.16 -14.61 1.81
CA ALA A 19 -1.83 -15.63 2.61
C ALA A 19 -1.82 -15.22 4.10
N THR A 20 -2.99 -15.30 4.73
CA THR A 20 -3.22 -14.82 6.09
C THR A 20 -3.87 -15.85 7.00
N TRP A 21 -3.49 -15.83 8.27
CA TRP A 21 -4.05 -16.65 9.33
C TRP A 21 -4.42 -15.78 10.53
N THR A 22 -5.59 -16.05 11.09
CA THR A 22 -6.00 -15.47 12.38
C THR A 22 -5.76 -16.52 13.46
N LEU A 23 -4.72 -16.32 14.25
CA LEU A 23 -4.24 -17.26 15.27
C LEU A 23 -4.58 -16.78 16.68
N ARG A 24 -4.80 -17.72 17.59
CA ARG A 24 -4.91 -17.43 19.03
C ARG A 24 -3.53 -17.47 19.68
N ALA A 25 -3.41 -16.91 20.88
CA ALA A 25 -2.24 -17.12 21.72
C ALA A 25 -1.93 -18.62 21.90
N GLY A 26 -0.66 -18.99 21.83
CA GLY A 26 -0.16 -20.36 21.86
C GLY A 26 0.95 -20.63 20.83
N PRO A 27 1.51 -21.85 20.82
CA PRO A 27 2.52 -22.27 19.85
C PRO A 27 1.88 -22.69 18.52
N HIS A 28 2.52 -22.30 17.41
CA HIS A 28 2.07 -22.58 16.05
C HIS A 28 3.25 -22.98 15.18
N LEU A 29 3.11 -24.04 14.41
CA LEU A 29 4.18 -24.52 13.54
C LEU A 29 4.19 -23.75 12.21
N VAL A 30 5.37 -23.30 11.81
CA VAL A 30 5.64 -22.65 10.52
C VAL A 30 6.48 -23.59 9.66
N GLY A 31 6.04 -23.86 8.43
CA GLY A 31 6.80 -24.72 7.53
C GLY A 31 6.04 -25.15 6.28
N ARG A 32 6.61 -26.11 5.55
CA ARG A 32 6.05 -26.61 4.29
C ARG A 32 5.07 -27.77 4.47
N ALA A 33 5.06 -28.42 5.64
CA ALA A 33 4.21 -29.55 5.92
C ALA A 33 2.72 -29.18 5.83
N PRO A 34 1.84 -30.08 5.32
CA PRO A 34 0.40 -29.85 5.30
C PRO A 34 -0.22 -29.60 6.69
N HIS A 35 0.40 -30.13 7.75
CA HIS A 35 -0.05 -29.99 9.14
C HIS A 35 0.57 -28.77 9.85
N ALA A 36 1.43 -27.99 9.19
CA ALA A 36 1.91 -26.73 9.76
C ALA A 36 0.77 -25.72 9.79
N THR A 37 0.59 -25.02 10.92
CA THR A 37 -0.46 -24.02 11.08
C THR A 37 -0.28 -22.87 10.08
N VAL A 38 0.94 -22.36 9.98
CA VAL A 38 1.33 -21.30 9.03
C VAL A 38 2.15 -21.96 7.92
N ARG A 39 1.46 -22.33 6.85
CA ARG A 39 2.05 -23.05 5.74
C ARG A 39 2.67 -22.12 4.71
N SER A 40 3.78 -22.54 4.11
CA SER A 40 4.33 -21.93 2.90
C SER A 40 4.84 -22.98 1.91
N THR A 41 4.76 -22.66 0.63
CA THR A 41 5.29 -23.40 -0.51
C THR A 41 6.73 -23.03 -0.85
N ASP A 42 7.37 -22.13 -0.08
CA ASP A 42 8.77 -21.76 -0.26
C ASP A 42 9.68 -23.01 -0.19
N PRO A 43 10.43 -23.31 -1.28
CA PRO A 43 11.26 -24.50 -1.34
C PRO A 43 12.43 -24.48 -0.35
N ALA A 44 12.79 -23.31 0.17
CA ALA A 44 13.83 -23.16 1.19
C ALA A 44 13.36 -23.52 2.61
N LEU A 45 12.06 -23.74 2.81
CA LEU A 45 11.50 -24.15 4.10
C LEU A 45 11.53 -25.66 4.28
N GLU A 46 11.88 -26.06 5.49
CA GLU A 46 11.71 -27.43 5.96
C GLU A 46 10.23 -27.71 6.26
N PRO A 47 9.81 -28.98 6.34
CA PRO A 47 8.43 -29.34 6.70
C PRO A 47 7.95 -28.65 8.00
N PHE A 48 8.81 -28.59 9.02
CA PHE A 48 8.62 -27.83 10.26
C PHE A 48 9.85 -26.97 10.51
N HIS A 49 9.85 -25.75 9.98
CA HIS A 49 11.03 -24.88 9.96
C HIS A 49 11.17 -24.07 11.25
N ALA A 50 10.07 -23.54 11.77
CA ALA A 50 10.07 -22.71 12.98
C ALA A 50 8.83 -22.93 13.85
N ASP A 51 8.97 -22.66 15.15
CA ASP A 51 7.89 -22.51 16.11
C ASP A 51 7.57 -21.02 16.29
N LEU A 52 6.32 -20.64 16.08
CA LEU A 52 5.77 -19.31 16.33
C LEU A 52 4.91 -19.38 17.59
N SER A 53 5.47 -18.93 18.70
CA SER A 53 4.78 -18.81 19.97
C SER A 53 4.20 -17.40 20.14
N LEU A 54 2.88 -17.30 20.24
CA LEU A 54 2.17 -16.03 20.42
C LEU A 54 1.70 -15.89 21.87
N ASP A 55 2.19 -14.88 22.59
CA ASP A 55 1.77 -14.57 23.95
C ASP A 55 1.39 -13.09 24.12
N HIS A 56 0.96 -12.72 25.32
CA HIS A 56 0.59 -11.33 25.67
C HIS A 56 1.78 -10.36 25.73
N HIS A 57 3.01 -10.88 25.77
CA HIS A 57 4.22 -10.09 25.77
C HIS A 57 4.80 -9.88 24.36
N GLY A 58 4.35 -10.65 23.36
CA GLY A 58 4.68 -10.49 21.95
C GLY A 58 4.89 -11.82 21.23
N PRO A 59 5.05 -11.77 19.90
CA PRO A 59 5.37 -12.96 19.12
C PRO A 59 6.83 -13.36 19.33
N VAL A 60 7.07 -14.65 19.58
CA VAL A 60 8.40 -15.26 19.66
C VAL A 60 8.54 -16.30 18.57
N VAL A 61 9.60 -16.19 17.76
CA VAL A 61 9.87 -17.15 16.68
C VAL A 61 11.19 -17.87 16.95
N ARG A 62 11.15 -19.20 16.97
CA ARG A 62 12.32 -20.06 17.19
C ARG A 62 12.52 -21.01 16.03
N GLN A 63 13.74 -21.11 15.54
CA GLN A 63 14.08 -22.06 14.49
C GLN A 63 14.10 -23.47 15.06
N LEU A 64 13.41 -24.40 14.39
CA LEU A 64 13.40 -25.82 14.73
C LEU A 64 14.32 -26.62 13.82
N ALA A 65 14.35 -26.28 12.53
CA ALA A 65 15.10 -26.98 11.51
C ALA A 65 15.54 -26.05 10.37
N GLY A 66 16.33 -26.58 9.43
CA GLY A 66 16.74 -25.90 8.21
C GLY A 66 18.13 -25.27 8.31
N ARG A 67 18.76 -25.09 7.15
CA ARG A 67 20.14 -24.55 7.05
C ARG A 67 20.18 -23.02 6.97
N LEU A 68 19.09 -22.38 6.56
CA LEU A 68 18.99 -20.93 6.48
C LEU A 68 18.54 -20.40 7.84
N PRO A 69 19.30 -19.49 8.48
CA PRO A 69 18.90 -18.92 9.76
C PRO A 69 17.68 -18.01 9.60
N LEU A 70 16.86 -17.95 10.64
CA LEU A 70 15.82 -16.92 10.74
C LEU A 70 16.45 -15.53 10.71
N ARG A 71 15.86 -14.62 9.92
CA ARG A 71 16.27 -13.21 9.85
C ARG A 71 15.29 -12.37 10.66
N HIS A 72 15.73 -11.84 11.79
CA HIS A 72 14.88 -11.05 12.67
C HIS A 72 14.95 -9.56 12.28
N HIS A 73 13.80 -8.96 11.96
CA HIS A 73 13.71 -7.54 11.61
C HIS A 73 13.20 -6.73 12.81
N GLY A 74 14.08 -6.40 13.75
CA GLY A 74 13.75 -5.63 14.94
C GLY A 74 14.89 -5.57 15.96
N PRO A 75 14.78 -4.71 17.00
CA PRO A 75 15.83 -4.54 18.02
C PRO A 75 15.98 -5.72 18.98
N ASP A 76 15.02 -6.66 19.00
CA ASP A 76 15.03 -7.86 19.83
C ASP A 76 15.02 -9.09 18.91
N GLU A 77 16.09 -9.90 18.97
CA GLU A 77 16.27 -11.11 18.15
C GLU A 77 15.15 -12.14 18.35
N HIS A 78 14.40 -12.09 19.46
CA HIS A 78 13.35 -13.08 19.72
C HIS A 78 11.95 -12.51 19.60
N ARG A 79 11.75 -11.20 19.79
CA ARG A 79 10.43 -10.56 19.74
C ARG A 79 10.27 -9.67 18.51
N VAL A 80 9.76 -10.26 17.45
CA VAL A 80 9.75 -9.61 16.13
C VAL A 80 8.39 -9.63 15.46
N ARG A 81 7.98 -8.47 14.96
CA ARG A 81 6.76 -8.31 14.15
C ARG A 81 6.96 -8.73 12.69
N ARG A 82 8.20 -8.89 12.25
CA ARG A 82 8.56 -9.42 10.93
C ARG A 82 9.76 -10.36 11.07
N VAL A 83 9.66 -11.54 10.47
CA VAL A 83 10.73 -12.55 10.49
C VAL A 83 10.90 -13.13 9.09
N GLY A 84 12.12 -13.07 8.57
CA GLY A 84 12.52 -13.80 7.36
C GLY A 84 12.65 -15.29 7.65
N VAL A 85 11.89 -16.10 6.93
CA VAL A 85 11.88 -17.57 7.01
C VAL A 85 12.20 -18.10 5.61
N GLY A 86 13.35 -18.74 5.43
CA GLY A 86 13.84 -19.10 4.08
C GLY A 86 14.02 -17.88 3.18
N HIS A 87 13.31 -17.85 2.05
CA HIS A 87 13.27 -16.71 1.13
C HIS A 87 12.03 -15.82 1.32
N SER A 88 11.12 -16.21 2.21
CA SER A 88 9.88 -15.51 2.50
C SER A 88 10.02 -14.64 3.75
N VAL A 89 9.10 -13.69 3.92
CA VAL A 89 9.02 -12.87 5.16
C VAL A 89 7.62 -12.97 5.73
N LEU A 90 7.56 -13.32 7.02
CA LEU A 90 6.34 -13.44 7.78
C LEU A 90 6.13 -12.18 8.62
N ALA A 91 4.98 -11.53 8.45
CA ALA A 91 4.54 -10.39 9.26
C ALA A 91 3.50 -10.84 10.30
N ILE A 92 3.65 -10.36 11.53
CA ILE A 92 2.86 -10.75 12.70
C ILE A 92 2.33 -9.50 13.40
N ARG A 93 1.01 -9.43 13.60
CA ARG A 93 0.32 -8.29 14.20
C ARG A 93 -0.61 -8.72 15.33
N SER A 94 -0.55 -8.00 16.44
CA SER A 94 -1.52 -8.09 17.54
C SER A 94 -2.82 -7.40 17.15
N GLY A 95 -3.96 -7.94 17.57
CA GLY A 95 -5.27 -7.30 17.41
C GLY A 95 -6.02 -7.73 16.16
N GLY A 96 -5.93 -9.01 15.79
CA GLY A 96 -6.83 -9.60 14.81
C GLY A 96 -8.26 -9.54 15.35
N ALA A 97 -9.07 -8.55 14.95
CA ALA A 97 -10.49 -8.69 15.15
C ALA A 97 -10.92 -10.00 14.47
N ALA A 98 -11.77 -10.81 15.11
CA ALA A 98 -12.46 -11.86 14.39
C ALA A 98 -13.04 -11.22 13.13
N PRO A 99 -12.89 -11.83 11.93
CA PRO A 99 -13.42 -11.23 10.70
C PRO A 99 -14.84 -10.81 11.00
N GLN A 100 -15.10 -9.50 10.94
CA GLN A 100 -16.43 -9.00 11.25
C GLN A 100 -17.34 -9.72 10.26
N ARG A 101 -18.23 -10.58 10.79
CA ARG A 101 -19.12 -11.39 9.96
C ARG A 101 -19.73 -10.43 8.95
N ALA A 102 -19.60 -10.77 7.67
CA ALA A 102 -20.38 -10.15 6.63
C ALA A 102 -21.81 -10.10 7.17
N HIS A 103 -22.31 -8.90 7.42
CA HIS A 103 -23.73 -8.74 7.72
C HIS A 103 -24.45 -9.32 6.48
N GLY A 104 -25.60 -9.97 6.71
CA GLY A 104 -26.25 -10.87 5.75
C GLY A 104 -26.30 -10.32 4.31
N PRO A 105 -26.44 -11.20 3.30
CA PRO A 105 -26.49 -10.79 1.90
C PRO A 105 -27.48 -9.62 1.72
N GLY A 106 -26.96 -8.46 1.31
CA GLY A 106 -27.73 -7.23 1.09
C GLY A 106 -27.42 -6.03 2.00
N SER A 107 -26.79 -6.21 3.17
CA SER A 107 -26.47 -5.05 4.02
C SER A 107 -25.15 -4.39 3.60
N GLN A 108 -25.24 -3.20 3.00
CA GLN A 108 -24.08 -2.40 2.66
C GLN A 108 -23.50 -1.72 3.89
N ARG A 109 -22.17 -1.62 3.95
CA ARG A 109 -21.43 -1.04 5.07
C ARG A 109 -20.86 0.32 4.68
N THR A 110 -21.45 1.41 5.16
CA THR A 110 -20.85 2.74 4.99
C THR A 110 -19.57 2.87 5.82
N VAL A 111 -18.49 3.26 5.16
CA VAL A 111 -17.17 3.41 5.78
C VAL A 111 -16.93 4.88 6.09
N LEU A 112 -16.97 5.24 7.37
CA LEU A 112 -16.56 6.55 7.83
C LEU A 112 -15.04 6.58 7.97
N ARG A 113 -14.41 7.33 7.06
CA ARG A 113 -12.96 7.49 6.98
C ARG A 113 -12.45 8.33 8.16
N THR A 114 -11.82 7.70 9.15
CA THR A 114 -11.32 8.40 10.35
C THR A 114 -10.05 9.20 10.07
N PRO A 115 -9.82 10.33 10.78
CA PRO A 115 -8.54 11.04 10.70
C PRO A 115 -7.38 10.15 11.14
N ARG A 116 -6.24 10.31 10.49
CA ARG A 116 -4.99 9.59 10.81
C ARG A 116 -3.85 10.55 11.14
N GLN A 117 -2.85 10.05 11.85
CA GLN A 117 -1.59 10.77 12.03
C GLN A 117 -0.65 10.46 10.86
N VAL A 118 -0.42 11.46 10.01
CA VAL A 118 0.52 11.35 8.89
C VAL A 118 1.96 11.40 9.44
N PRO A 119 2.79 10.37 9.22
CA PRO A 119 4.19 10.41 9.64
C PRO A 119 4.93 11.56 8.94
N ARG A 120 5.70 12.35 9.68
CA ARG A 120 6.54 13.42 9.13
C ARG A 120 8.02 13.11 9.35
N TRP A 121 8.83 13.34 8.32
CA TRP A 121 10.28 13.24 8.40
C TRP A 121 10.90 14.63 8.44
N ALA A 122 11.40 15.02 9.61
CA ALA A 122 12.09 16.28 9.84
C ALA A 122 13.14 16.09 10.96
N PRO A 123 14.22 15.32 10.69
CA PRO A 123 15.23 15.04 11.70
C PRO A 123 16.05 16.30 12.01
N GLU A 124 16.51 16.42 13.25
CA GLU A 124 17.52 17.41 13.59
C GLU A 124 18.86 17.04 12.91
N PRO A 125 19.56 17.99 12.26
CA PRO A 125 20.85 17.72 11.64
C PRO A 125 21.91 17.32 12.68
N VAL A 126 22.60 16.19 12.44
CA VAL A 126 23.72 15.78 13.29
C VAL A 126 24.91 16.68 13.00
N ARG A 127 25.42 17.37 14.02
CA ARG A 127 26.60 18.24 13.90
C ARG A 127 27.88 17.42 13.84
N ILE A 128 28.61 17.53 12.74
CA ILE A 128 29.93 16.92 12.58
C ILE A 128 30.97 18.02 12.78
N GLU A 129 31.50 18.10 14.00
CA GLU A 129 32.60 19.00 14.33
C GLU A 129 33.90 18.53 13.67
N ARG A 130 34.73 19.48 13.24
CA ARG A 130 36.06 19.16 12.72
C ARG A 130 36.92 18.56 13.82
N GLU A 131 37.56 17.43 13.55
CA GLU A 131 38.47 16.79 14.51
C GLU A 131 39.53 17.82 14.98
N PRO A 132 39.67 18.05 16.31
CA PRO A 132 40.59 19.04 16.81
C PRO A 132 42.03 18.68 16.45
N ALA A 133 42.88 19.68 16.23
CA ALA A 133 44.29 19.42 15.93
C ALA A 133 45.00 18.81 17.16
N PRO A 134 45.94 17.88 16.96
CA PRO A 134 46.70 17.31 18.06
C PRO A 134 47.50 18.40 18.80
N PRO A 135 47.69 18.28 20.14
CA PRO A 135 48.44 19.26 20.90
C PRO A 135 49.86 19.39 20.34
N LYS A 136 50.31 20.64 20.12
CA LYS A 136 51.65 20.91 19.59
C LYS A 136 52.71 20.39 20.58
N ARG A 137 53.83 19.90 20.06
CA ARG A 137 54.97 19.50 20.90
C ARG A 137 55.47 20.74 21.66
N PRO A 138 55.77 20.63 22.97
CA PRO A 138 56.31 21.76 23.72
C PRO A 138 57.59 22.27 23.05
N ALA A 139 57.64 23.58 22.77
CA ALA A 139 58.81 24.20 22.19
C ALA A 139 59.90 24.31 23.26
N GLY A 140 61.03 23.63 23.04
CA GLY A 140 62.19 23.64 23.94
C GLY A 140 62.66 22.23 24.32
N GLY A 141 63.84 21.84 23.80
CA GLY A 141 64.58 20.68 24.29
C GLY A 141 65.37 21.02 25.56
N LEU A 142 66.31 20.16 25.94
CA LEU A 142 67.25 20.46 27.04
C LEU A 142 68.24 21.60 26.71
N ALA A 143 68.17 22.17 25.50
CA ALA A 143 69.08 23.21 25.02
C ALA A 143 69.17 24.46 25.92
N PRO A 144 68.08 25.06 26.44
CA PRO A 144 68.18 26.20 27.35
C PRO A 144 68.87 25.86 28.67
N ALA A 145 68.68 24.63 29.18
CA ALA A 145 69.37 24.16 30.38
C ALA A 145 70.87 23.96 30.14
N VAL A 146 71.24 23.41 28.98
CA VAL A 146 72.65 23.25 28.57
C VAL A 146 73.31 24.62 28.35
N VAL A 147 72.65 25.55 27.66
CA VAL A 147 73.15 26.91 27.45
C VAL A 147 73.34 27.64 28.77
N ALA A 148 72.37 27.57 29.69
CA ALA A 148 72.49 28.16 31.03
C ALA A 148 73.67 27.56 31.82
N LEU A 149 73.86 26.23 31.78
CA LEU A 149 75.00 25.56 32.42
C LEU A 149 76.34 26.06 31.87
N VAL A 150 76.47 26.13 30.54
CA VAL A 150 77.70 26.58 29.86
C VAL A 150 77.98 28.05 30.18
N VAL A 151 76.99 28.93 30.07
CA VAL A 151 77.13 30.37 30.39
C VAL A 151 77.55 30.56 31.85
N THR A 152 76.95 29.81 32.77
CA THR A 152 77.28 29.93 34.20
C THR A 152 78.68 29.39 34.51
N ALA A 153 79.09 28.28 33.88
CA ALA A 153 80.44 27.73 34.02
C ALA A 153 81.52 28.69 33.50
N VAL A 154 81.29 29.30 32.34
CA VAL A 154 82.19 30.33 31.77
C VAL A 154 82.28 31.54 32.70
N MET A 155 81.14 32.03 33.20
CA MET A 155 81.11 33.20 34.09
C MET A 155 81.80 32.93 35.44
N ALA A 156 81.65 31.73 36.01
CA ALA A 156 82.31 31.35 37.26
C ALA A 156 83.84 31.32 37.11
N VAL A 157 84.36 30.89 35.95
CA VAL A 157 85.81 30.91 35.65
C VAL A 157 86.32 32.35 35.49
N VAL A 158 85.57 33.22 34.81
CA VAL A 158 85.97 34.62 34.55
C VAL A 158 85.95 35.46 35.83
N VAL A 159 84.92 35.33 36.66
CA VAL A 159 84.71 36.19 37.85
C VAL A 159 85.35 35.61 39.13
N ARG A 160 85.77 34.33 39.13
CA ARG A 160 86.37 33.59 40.27
C ARG A 160 85.54 33.65 41.57
N GLN A 161 84.21 33.79 41.47
CA GLN A 161 83.30 33.81 42.62
C GLN A 161 82.44 32.54 42.67
N LEU A 162 82.44 31.85 43.82
CA LEU A 162 81.73 30.59 44.02
C LEU A 162 80.20 30.73 43.94
N MET A 163 79.66 31.92 44.23
CA MET A 163 78.22 32.20 44.23
C MET A 163 77.56 31.99 42.85
N PHE A 164 78.27 32.24 41.76
CA PHE A 164 77.72 32.05 40.41
C PHE A 164 77.44 30.58 40.09
N VAL A 165 78.23 29.64 40.63
CA VAL A 165 77.99 28.20 40.47
C VAL A 165 76.66 27.79 41.11
N MET A 166 76.34 28.35 42.27
CA MET A 166 75.07 28.09 42.96
C MET A 166 73.86 28.62 42.17
N PHE A 167 73.95 29.83 41.60
CA PHE A 167 72.89 30.36 40.73
C PHE A 167 72.69 29.53 39.46
N GLY A 168 73.77 29.04 38.85
CA GLY A 168 73.69 28.14 37.70
C GLY A 168 73.09 26.78 38.04
N ALA A 169 73.41 26.24 39.22
CA ALA A 169 72.81 25.01 39.71
C ALA A 169 71.29 25.18 39.93
N VAL A 170 70.86 26.27 40.56
CA VAL A 170 69.43 26.59 40.73
C VAL A 170 68.73 26.78 39.38
N GLY A 171 69.36 27.49 38.44
CA GLY A 171 68.81 27.73 37.09
C GLY A 171 68.68 26.46 36.25
N THR A 172 69.66 25.55 36.33
CA THR A 172 69.60 24.27 35.62
C THR A 172 68.60 23.30 36.22
N VAL A 173 68.48 23.26 37.56
CA VAL A 173 67.41 22.51 38.24
C VAL A 173 66.04 23.05 37.81
N ALA A 174 65.83 24.37 37.81
CA ALA A 174 64.57 24.97 37.37
C ALA A 174 64.23 24.67 35.90
N ALA A 175 65.21 24.76 34.99
CA ALA A 175 65.02 24.45 33.58
C ALA A 175 64.72 22.95 33.35
N LEU A 176 65.40 22.06 34.08
CA LEU A 176 65.13 20.62 34.04
C LEU A 176 63.73 20.30 34.61
N SER A 177 63.35 20.92 35.74
CA SER A 177 62.01 20.79 36.31
C SER A 177 60.93 21.24 35.31
N HIS A 178 61.12 22.38 34.64
CA HIS A 178 60.20 22.87 33.62
C HIS A 178 60.08 21.91 32.43
N TRP A 179 61.21 21.36 31.95
CA TRP A 179 61.21 20.35 30.88
C TRP A 179 60.50 19.04 31.27
N VAL A 180 60.76 18.53 32.49
CA VAL A 180 60.10 17.31 33.00
C VAL A 180 58.59 17.55 33.12
N VAL A 181 58.16 18.69 33.68
CA VAL A 181 56.74 19.06 33.79
C VAL A 181 56.10 19.20 32.41
N ALA A 182 56.75 19.88 31.46
CA ALA A 182 56.24 20.04 30.09
C ALA A 182 56.12 18.70 29.35
N ARG A 183 57.08 17.78 29.52
CA ARG A 183 57.04 16.44 28.91
C ARG A 183 55.95 15.55 29.50
N LEU A 184 55.76 15.59 30.82
CA LEU A 184 54.69 14.87 31.50
C LEU A 184 53.31 15.47 31.16
N GLY A 185 53.21 16.80 31.09
CA GLY A 185 52.02 17.53 30.64
C GLY A 185 51.62 17.14 29.22
N HIS A 186 52.54 17.22 28.26
CA HIS A 186 52.26 16.85 26.87
C HIS A 186 51.79 15.39 26.71
N ARG A 187 52.33 14.45 27.50
CA ARG A 187 51.84 13.06 27.51
C ARG A 187 50.40 12.94 28.04
N ARG A 188 50.01 13.77 29.01
CA ARG A 188 48.63 13.86 29.50
C ARG A 188 47.73 14.51 28.45
N ASP A 189 48.16 15.63 27.88
CA ASP A 189 47.42 16.35 26.83
C ASP A 189 47.14 15.44 25.62
N LEU A 190 48.10 14.61 25.20
CA LEU A 190 47.90 13.63 24.13
C LEU A 190 46.84 12.56 24.49
N ARG A 191 46.83 12.10 25.74
CA ARG A 191 45.84 11.10 26.21
C ARG A 191 44.45 11.72 26.33
N ASP A 192 44.37 12.94 26.86
CA ASP A 192 43.09 13.64 27.01
C ASP A 192 42.54 14.08 25.66
N HIS A 193 43.40 14.46 24.73
CA HIS A 193 43.05 14.68 23.33
C HIS A 193 42.51 13.40 22.68
N ALA A 194 43.21 12.26 22.79
CA ALA A 194 42.74 10.99 22.25
C ALA A 194 41.38 10.57 22.84
N ARG A 195 41.19 10.74 24.15
CA ARG A 195 39.89 10.49 24.82
C ARG A 195 38.80 11.44 24.34
N HIS A 196 39.12 12.70 24.12
CA HIS A 196 38.16 13.69 23.62
C HIS A 196 37.72 13.33 22.20
N VAL A 197 38.68 13.03 21.30
CA VAL A 197 38.39 12.56 19.93
C VAL A 197 37.52 11.31 19.95
N GLU A 198 37.85 10.31 20.78
CA GLU A 198 37.06 9.08 20.89
C GLU A 198 35.63 9.34 21.36
N ARG A 199 35.44 10.19 22.38
CA ARG A 199 34.11 10.58 22.86
C ARG A 199 33.30 11.31 21.79
N THR A 200 33.92 12.23 21.06
CA THR A 200 33.25 12.96 19.98
C THR A 200 32.85 12.01 18.85
N ARG A 201 33.73 11.07 18.44
CA ARG A 201 33.40 10.05 17.44
C ARG A 201 32.27 9.13 17.90
N ALA A 202 32.32 8.66 19.15
CA ALA A 202 31.26 7.83 19.72
C ALA A 202 29.91 8.56 19.77
N HIS A 203 29.91 9.84 20.15
CA HIS A 203 28.70 10.67 20.19
C HIS A 203 28.09 10.89 18.79
N VAL A 204 28.92 11.19 17.79
CA VAL A 204 28.48 11.32 16.39
C VAL A 204 27.93 9.99 15.87
N ALA A 205 28.61 8.87 16.14
CA ALA A 205 28.15 7.54 15.74
C ALA A 205 26.80 7.20 16.37
N SER A 206 26.61 7.44 17.68
CA SER A 206 25.33 7.20 18.34
C SER A 206 24.21 8.08 17.78
N ALA A 207 24.49 9.37 17.49
CA ALA A 207 23.51 10.28 16.92
C ALA A 207 23.09 9.85 15.49
N LEU A 208 24.04 9.38 14.68
CA LEU A 208 23.75 8.81 13.36
C LEU A 208 22.94 7.52 13.45
N ASP A 209 23.25 6.62 14.38
CA ASP A 209 22.46 5.41 14.61
C ASP A 209 21.03 5.72 15.08
N GLU A 210 20.86 6.70 15.97
CA GLU A 210 19.54 7.18 16.40
C GLU A 210 18.73 7.75 15.22
N GLN A 211 19.36 8.58 14.39
CA GLN A 211 18.73 9.14 13.20
C GLN A 211 18.37 8.05 12.18
N ARG A 212 19.25 7.07 11.93
CA ARG A 212 18.98 5.90 11.09
C ARG A 212 17.79 5.11 11.61
N ASN A 213 17.77 4.80 12.91
CA ASN A 213 16.68 4.04 13.52
C ASN A 213 15.35 4.82 13.48
N ALA A 214 15.38 6.14 13.62
CA ALA A 214 14.21 6.99 13.43
C ALA A 214 13.72 6.97 11.98
N TRP A 215 14.63 7.03 11.01
CA TRP A 215 14.32 6.94 9.58
C TRP A 215 13.70 5.58 9.22
N VAL A 216 14.26 4.47 9.71
CA VAL A 216 13.70 3.12 9.54
C VAL A 216 12.26 3.06 10.04
N ARG A 217 11.99 3.61 11.23
CA ARG A 217 10.62 3.68 11.77
C ARG A 217 9.71 4.55 10.92
N TYR A 218 10.21 5.66 10.37
CA TYR A 218 9.46 6.53 9.47
C TYR A 218 9.08 5.78 8.18
N VAL A 219 10.05 5.20 7.46
CA VAL A 219 9.81 4.44 6.22
C VAL A 219 8.83 3.30 6.44
N THR A 220 9.00 2.53 7.52
CA THR A 220 8.12 1.41 7.87
C THR A 220 6.67 1.85 8.15
N ARG A 221 6.44 3.09 8.59
CA ARG A 221 5.09 3.63 8.86
C ARG A 221 4.48 4.36 7.67
N SER A 222 5.30 4.98 6.83
CA SER A 222 4.85 5.79 5.68
C SER A 222 4.52 4.92 4.46
N VAL A 223 5.31 3.89 4.20
CA VAL A 223 5.10 3.00 3.06
C VAL A 223 4.16 1.88 3.47
N PRO A 224 2.95 1.77 2.87
CA PRO A 224 2.06 0.68 3.21
C PRO A 224 2.67 -0.63 2.73
N THR A 225 2.39 -1.71 3.45
CA THR A 225 2.80 -3.05 3.05
C THR A 225 1.58 -3.91 2.75
N LEU A 226 1.78 -5.03 2.05
CA LEU A 226 0.71 -6.00 1.82
C LEU A 226 0.08 -6.51 3.14
N PRO A 227 0.86 -6.83 4.20
CA PRO A 227 0.29 -7.12 5.52
C PRO A 227 -0.53 -5.99 6.13
N ASP A 228 -0.19 -4.72 5.85
CA ASP A 228 -1.02 -3.58 6.27
C ASP A 228 -2.37 -3.60 5.57
N ALA A 229 -2.37 -3.76 4.25
CA ALA A 229 -3.59 -3.88 3.47
C ALA A 229 -4.46 -5.04 3.94
N CYS A 230 -3.90 -6.25 4.09
CA CYS A 230 -4.65 -7.41 4.59
C CYS A 230 -5.23 -7.17 5.99
N ALA A 231 -4.50 -6.50 6.89
CA ALA A 231 -5.00 -6.17 8.23
C ALA A 231 -6.16 -5.17 8.19
N THR A 232 -6.03 -4.11 7.38
CA THR A 232 -7.07 -3.12 7.15
C THR A 232 -8.34 -3.77 6.57
N LEU A 233 -8.18 -4.64 5.58
CA LEU A 233 -9.29 -5.36 4.93
C LEU A 233 -9.96 -6.36 5.87
N THR A 234 -9.20 -7.04 6.74
CA THR A 234 -9.73 -8.00 7.72
C THR A 234 -10.52 -7.32 8.83
N THR A 235 -9.98 -6.21 9.35
CA THR A 235 -10.56 -5.54 10.53
C THR A 235 -11.59 -4.49 10.14
N GLY A 236 -11.55 -3.99 8.90
CA GLY A 236 -12.32 -2.83 8.44
C GLY A 236 -11.95 -1.52 9.15
N ARG A 237 -10.98 -1.55 10.06
CA ARG A 237 -10.41 -0.39 10.75
C ARG A 237 -9.34 0.20 9.83
N GLU A 238 -9.25 1.51 9.80
CA GLU A 238 -8.28 2.24 8.96
C GLU A 238 -8.51 2.14 7.44
N LEU A 239 -9.64 1.56 7.02
CA LEU A 239 -10.01 1.48 5.61
C LEU A 239 -10.21 2.89 5.04
N TRP A 240 -9.56 3.17 3.91
CA TRP A 240 -9.67 4.44 3.17
C TRP A 240 -9.26 5.69 3.95
N GLN A 241 -8.33 5.56 4.90
CA GLN A 241 -7.84 6.70 5.69
C GLN A 241 -6.97 7.68 4.91
N ARG A 242 -6.31 7.24 3.84
CA ARG A 242 -5.48 8.14 3.01
C ARG A 242 -6.37 8.95 2.09
N ARG A 243 -6.04 10.23 1.93
CA ARG A 243 -6.80 11.19 1.12
C ARG A 243 -5.99 11.65 -0.07
N ILE A 244 -6.65 12.08 -1.14
CA ILE A 244 -6.03 12.59 -2.36
C ILE A 244 -4.96 13.69 -2.14
N GLY A 245 -5.09 14.49 -1.07
CA GLY A 245 -4.13 15.54 -0.72
C GLY A 245 -2.93 15.08 0.11
N ASP A 246 -2.88 13.82 0.54
CA ASP A 246 -1.76 13.30 1.32
C ASP A 246 -0.59 12.91 0.41
N ASP A 247 0.66 13.19 0.84
CA ASP A 247 1.86 12.87 0.05
C ASP A 247 2.04 11.34 -0.21
N ASP A 248 1.50 10.50 0.67
CA ASP A 248 1.54 9.04 0.60
C ASP A 248 0.23 8.42 0.05
N ALA A 249 -0.71 9.22 -0.47
CA ALA A 249 -1.99 8.73 -0.98
C ALA A 249 -1.82 7.61 -2.02
N TRP A 250 -0.85 7.79 -2.92
CA TRP A 250 -0.61 6.93 -4.07
C TRP A 250 0.58 5.99 -3.89
N THR A 251 1.14 5.92 -2.69
CA THR A 251 2.32 5.11 -2.39
C THR A 251 1.91 3.67 -2.12
N VAL A 252 2.50 2.72 -2.85
CA VAL A 252 2.36 1.28 -2.66
C VAL A 252 3.73 0.64 -2.42
N SER A 253 3.80 -0.50 -1.73
CA SER A 253 5.04 -1.28 -1.65
C SER A 253 5.10 -2.35 -2.73
N LEU A 254 6.26 -2.48 -3.37
CA LEU A 254 6.58 -3.57 -4.28
C LEU A 254 7.03 -4.84 -3.54
N GLY A 255 7.41 -4.71 -2.28
CA GLY A 255 8.02 -5.77 -1.48
C GLY A 255 9.12 -5.23 -0.56
N LEU A 256 10.07 -6.08 -0.18
CA LEU A 256 11.14 -5.77 0.77
C LEU A 256 12.50 -5.80 0.10
N GLY A 257 13.30 -4.75 0.28
CA GLY A 257 14.62 -4.62 -0.33
C GLY A 257 15.55 -3.70 0.43
N SER A 258 16.70 -3.44 -0.16
CA SER A 258 17.74 -2.57 0.39
C SER A 258 17.49 -1.13 -0.06
N VAL A 259 17.24 -0.23 0.90
CA VAL A 259 17.00 1.20 0.62
C VAL A 259 18.19 1.99 1.14
N VAL A 260 18.72 2.89 0.31
CA VAL A 260 19.82 3.77 0.69
C VAL A 260 19.32 4.83 1.67
N TRP A 261 19.96 4.89 2.84
CA TRP A 261 19.78 5.95 3.81
C TRP A 261 20.96 6.91 3.73
N ALA A 262 20.66 8.20 3.60
CA ALA A 262 21.62 9.29 3.72
C ALA A 262 21.31 10.11 4.98
N PRO A 263 22.29 10.30 5.89
CA PRO A 263 22.06 11.08 7.10
C PRO A 263 21.92 12.56 6.80
N VAL A 264 21.09 13.24 7.60
CA VAL A 264 20.99 14.70 7.58
C VAL A 264 22.03 15.23 8.55
N VAL A 265 23.11 15.80 8.00
CA VAL A 265 24.26 16.28 8.76
C VAL A 265 24.48 17.77 8.54
N GLN A 266 24.95 18.46 9.56
CA GLN A 266 25.49 19.81 9.46
C GLN A 266 27.00 19.71 9.69
N SER A 267 27.80 20.04 8.67
CA SER A 267 29.26 20.04 8.78
C SER A 267 29.81 21.45 8.60
N ASP A 268 30.76 21.83 9.46
CA ASP A 268 31.43 23.14 9.40
C ASP A 268 32.58 23.18 8.37
N GLY A 269 32.58 22.28 7.37
CA GLY A 269 33.65 22.14 6.37
C GLY A 269 33.24 21.42 5.08
N LEU A 270 34.14 21.42 4.09
CA LEU A 270 34.00 20.78 2.75
C LEU A 270 34.13 19.24 2.81
N LEU A 271 33.35 18.55 3.64
CA LEU A 271 33.20 17.10 3.48
C LEU A 271 32.25 16.86 2.30
N ALA A 272 32.82 16.48 1.16
CA ALA A 272 32.08 16.25 -0.09
C ALA A 272 31.22 14.98 -0.07
N ASP A 273 31.50 14.03 0.85
CA ASP A 273 30.81 12.74 0.90
C ASP A 273 30.13 12.55 2.26
N THR A 274 28.82 12.80 2.30
CA THR A 274 27.96 12.38 3.40
C THR A 274 27.89 10.85 3.40
N PRO A 275 28.20 10.14 4.50
CA PRO A 275 28.21 8.68 4.51
C PRO A 275 26.79 8.12 4.35
N SER A 276 26.46 7.61 3.16
CA SER A 276 25.22 6.85 2.94
C SER A 276 25.45 5.37 3.24
N CYS A 277 24.44 4.69 3.77
CA CYS A 277 24.46 3.23 3.89
C CYS A 277 23.15 2.60 3.43
N SER A 278 23.22 1.38 2.91
CA SER A 278 22.03 0.58 2.60
C SER A 278 21.43 -0.01 3.87
N VAL A 279 20.12 0.14 4.02
CA VAL A 279 19.36 -0.54 5.07
C VAL A 279 18.49 -1.61 4.40
N ASP A 280 18.74 -2.86 4.77
CA ASP A 280 18.04 -4.01 4.21
C ASP A 280 16.64 -4.20 4.80
N ASP A 281 15.83 -4.98 4.09
CA ASP A 281 14.50 -5.45 4.53
C ASP A 281 13.50 -4.33 4.85
N LEU A 282 13.61 -3.22 4.12
CA LEU A 282 12.64 -2.12 4.16
C LEU A 282 11.65 -2.22 2.99
N PRO A 283 10.41 -1.72 3.18
CA PRO A 283 9.44 -1.66 2.10
C PRO A 283 9.92 -0.73 0.99
N VAL A 284 10.05 -1.28 -0.22
CA VAL A 284 10.44 -0.52 -1.41
C VAL A 284 9.20 0.14 -1.99
N ALA A 285 9.11 1.46 -1.82
CA ALA A 285 7.98 2.26 -2.27
C ALA A 285 7.98 2.46 -3.78
N ALA A 286 6.79 2.44 -4.36
CA ALA A 286 6.49 2.93 -5.69
C ALA A 286 5.28 3.86 -5.61
N SER A 287 5.28 4.93 -6.42
CA SER A 287 4.13 5.82 -6.56
C SER A 287 3.29 5.41 -7.76
N LEU A 288 1.98 5.32 -7.54
CA LEU A 288 0.95 5.23 -8.58
C LEU A 288 0.20 6.55 -8.74
N GLY A 289 0.82 7.67 -8.39
CA GLY A 289 0.16 8.98 -8.43
C GLY A 289 0.01 9.56 -9.84
N PRO A 290 -0.58 10.77 -9.96
CA PRO A 290 -0.74 11.46 -11.23
C PRO A 290 0.58 11.53 -12.02
N GLY A 291 0.56 11.05 -13.27
CA GLY A 291 1.73 11.04 -14.15
C GLY A 291 2.68 9.84 -13.94
N ALA A 292 2.43 8.94 -12.98
CA ALA A 292 3.24 7.74 -12.80
C ALA A 292 3.14 6.81 -14.03
N ARG A 293 4.29 6.29 -14.49
CA ARG A 293 4.39 5.38 -15.64
C ARG A 293 5.36 4.24 -15.28
N MET A 294 4.81 3.06 -14.99
CA MET A 294 5.56 1.90 -14.56
C MET A 294 5.38 0.75 -15.55
N SER A 295 6.47 0.06 -15.87
CA SER A 295 6.43 -1.24 -16.54
C SER A 295 6.75 -2.36 -15.55
N VAL A 296 6.07 -3.48 -15.67
CA VAL A 296 6.29 -4.68 -14.87
C VAL A 296 6.49 -5.87 -15.81
N ALA A 297 7.62 -6.53 -15.70
CA ALA A 297 7.99 -7.64 -16.55
C ALA A 297 8.25 -8.93 -15.77
N GLY A 298 8.13 -10.06 -16.45
CA GLY A 298 8.49 -11.37 -15.92
C GLY A 298 7.34 -12.15 -15.27
N PRO A 299 7.63 -13.35 -14.76
CA PRO A 299 6.63 -14.37 -14.46
C PRO A 299 5.65 -14.00 -13.33
N HIS A 300 6.03 -13.09 -12.44
CA HIS A 300 5.18 -12.66 -11.32
C HIS A 300 4.61 -11.25 -11.50
N GLY A 301 4.65 -10.71 -12.72
CA GLY A 301 4.25 -9.33 -13.01
C GLY A 301 2.80 -9.03 -12.63
N VAL A 302 1.85 -9.85 -13.10
CA VAL A 302 0.42 -9.70 -12.76
C VAL A 302 0.18 -9.83 -11.25
N ALA A 303 0.85 -10.79 -10.59
CA ALA A 303 0.70 -11.01 -9.16
C ALA A 303 1.24 -9.83 -8.32
N LEU A 304 2.32 -9.19 -8.77
CA LEU A 304 2.81 -7.96 -8.16
C LEU A 304 1.81 -6.80 -8.34
N VAL A 305 1.23 -6.64 -9.53
CA VAL A 305 0.21 -5.61 -9.78
C VAL A 305 -1.02 -5.84 -8.91
N ASN A 306 -1.48 -7.09 -8.75
CA ASN A 306 -2.57 -7.42 -7.83
C ASN A 306 -2.26 -6.94 -6.40
N ALA A 307 -1.04 -7.17 -5.90
CA ALA A 307 -0.63 -6.72 -4.58
C ALA A 307 -0.62 -5.19 -4.46
N MET A 308 -0.17 -4.48 -5.50
CA MET A 308 -0.18 -3.01 -5.55
C MET A 308 -1.61 -2.46 -5.52
N LEU A 309 -2.51 -3.03 -6.33
CA LEU A 309 -3.92 -2.61 -6.40
C LEU A 309 -4.66 -2.87 -5.09
N LEU A 310 -4.43 -4.01 -4.44
CA LEU A 310 -5.03 -4.30 -3.12
C LEU A 310 -4.56 -3.31 -2.06
N GLN A 311 -3.27 -2.96 -2.05
CA GLN A 311 -2.74 -1.96 -1.13
C GLN A 311 -3.39 -0.58 -1.35
N LEU A 312 -3.53 -0.17 -2.61
CA LEU A 312 -4.16 1.10 -2.95
C LEU A 312 -5.65 1.11 -2.57
N ALA A 313 -6.39 0.04 -2.90
CA ALA A 313 -7.82 -0.11 -2.62
C ALA A 313 -8.14 -0.21 -1.12
N ALA A 314 -7.21 -0.70 -0.30
CA ALA A 314 -7.34 -0.70 1.15
C ALA A 314 -7.06 0.70 1.74
N GLY A 315 -6.06 1.42 1.20
CA GLY A 315 -5.60 2.70 1.74
C GLY A 315 -6.43 3.91 1.34
N THR A 316 -6.96 3.94 0.12
CA THR A 316 -7.68 5.08 -0.48
C THR A 316 -9.06 4.66 -1.00
N GLY A 317 -10.06 5.51 -0.79
CA GLY A 317 -11.45 5.21 -1.11
C GLY A 317 -11.81 5.38 -2.58
N PRO A 318 -12.90 4.74 -3.06
CA PRO A 318 -13.38 4.87 -4.43
C PRO A 318 -13.84 6.29 -4.80
N ALA A 319 -14.05 7.19 -3.83
CA ALA A 319 -14.28 8.61 -4.14
C ALA A 319 -13.03 9.31 -4.71
N ASP A 320 -11.83 8.83 -4.36
CA ASP A 320 -10.58 9.53 -4.68
C ASP A 320 -9.96 9.07 -6.00
N TRP A 321 -10.22 7.83 -6.42
CA TRP A 321 -9.62 7.24 -7.63
C TRP A 321 -10.46 6.12 -8.25
N GLN A 322 -10.16 5.85 -9.52
CA GLN A 322 -10.83 4.84 -10.35
C GLN A 322 -9.80 3.89 -10.96
N LEU A 323 -10.13 2.59 -11.02
CA LEU A 323 -9.33 1.55 -11.65
C LEU A 323 -9.90 1.18 -13.01
N VAL A 324 -9.05 1.18 -14.04
CA VAL A 324 -9.39 0.70 -15.39
C VAL A 324 -8.38 -0.35 -15.80
N VAL A 325 -8.86 -1.53 -16.17
CA VAL A 325 -8.01 -2.60 -16.71
C VAL A 325 -8.28 -2.72 -18.19
N VAL A 326 -7.25 -2.61 -19.03
CA VAL A 326 -7.34 -2.78 -20.48
C VAL A 326 -6.56 -4.01 -20.88
N THR A 327 -7.25 -5.10 -21.22
CA THR A 327 -6.63 -6.41 -21.39
C THR A 327 -7.34 -7.28 -22.43
N ALA A 328 -6.56 -8.13 -23.10
CA ALA A 328 -7.09 -9.22 -23.93
C ALA A 328 -7.44 -10.49 -23.13
N LYS A 329 -7.08 -10.52 -21.84
CA LYS A 329 -7.29 -11.65 -20.92
C LYS A 329 -8.16 -11.21 -19.74
N PRO A 330 -9.45 -10.89 -19.96
CA PRO A 330 -10.33 -10.41 -18.89
C PRO A 330 -10.48 -11.41 -17.75
N ASP A 331 -10.28 -12.71 -18.02
CA ASP A 331 -10.36 -13.78 -17.02
C ASP A 331 -9.36 -13.64 -15.87
N ASP A 332 -8.14 -13.15 -16.15
CA ASP A 332 -7.10 -12.92 -15.14
C ASP A 332 -7.48 -11.79 -14.16
N TRP A 333 -8.43 -10.95 -14.56
CA TRP A 333 -8.86 -9.74 -13.86
C TRP A 333 -10.29 -9.80 -13.34
N ARG A 334 -10.98 -10.96 -13.39
CA ARG A 334 -12.37 -11.12 -12.90
C ARG A 334 -12.55 -10.58 -11.48
N TRP A 335 -11.55 -10.80 -10.63
CA TRP A 335 -11.56 -10.37 -9.24
C TRP A 335 -11.70 -8.84 -9.07
N VAL A 336 -11.23 -8.07 -10.05
CA VAL A 336 -11.32 -6.60 -10.07
C VAL A 336 -12.77 -6.13 -10.09
N GLY A 337 -13.70 -6.91 -10.65
CA GLY A 337 -15.12 -6.59 -10.64
C GLY A 337 -15.72 -6.47 -9.21
N HIS A 338 -15.10 -7.12 -8.22
CA HIS A 338 -15.52 -6.99 -6.83
C HIS A 338 -15.05 -5.67 -6.18
N LEU A 339 -14.09 -4.96 -6.77
CA LEU A 339 -13.62 -3.69 -6.22
C LEU A 339 -14.60 -2.54 -6.52
N PRO A 340 -14.95 -1.70 -5.52
CA PRO A 340 -15.77 -0.52 -5.76
C PRO A 340 -15.06 0.54 -6.63
N HIS A 341 -13.73 0.49 -6.68
CA HIS A 341 -12.87 1.38 -7.49
C HIS A 341 -12.95 1.09 -9.00
N ALA A 342 -13.33 -0.12 -9.40
CA ALA A 342 -13.33 -0.56 -10.79
C ALA A 342 -14.73 -0.56 -11.42
N ARG A 343 -15.60 0.33 -10.94
CA ARG A 343 -16.96 0.52 -11.45
C ARG A 343 -17.11 1.91 -12.05
N ASP A 344 -17.95 2.06 -13.06
CA ASP A 344 -18.39 3.36 -13.55
C ASP A 344 -19.59 3.90 -12.75
N GLU A 345 -20.16 5.03 -13.18
CA GLU A 345 -21.35 5.64 -12.57
C GLU A 345 -22.61 4.77 -12.71
N SER A 346 -22.69 3.96 -13.77
CA SER A 346 -23.77 2.99 -13.99
C SER A 346 -23.58 1.68 -13.21
N GLY A 347 -22.46 1.52 -12.50
CA GLY A 347 -22.11 0.29 -11.78
C GLY A 347 -21.47 -0.80 -12.64
N ARG A 348 -21.22 -0.54 -13.93
CA ARG A 348 -20.55 -1.49 -14.84
C ARG A 348 -19.05 -1.57 -14.54
N HIS A 349 -18.49 -2.76 -14.69
CA HIS A 349 -17.07 -3.03 -14.43
C HIS A 349 -16.16 -2.46 -15.53
N LEU A 350 -15.04 -1.89 -15.11
CA LEU A 350 -14.05 -1.24 -15.98
C LEU A 350 -12.90 -2.18 -16.36
N VAL A 351 -13.26 -3.37 -16.83
CA VAL A 351 -12.35 -4.30 -17.50
C VAL A 351 -12.71 -4.27 -18.98
N LEU A 352 -11.89 -3.58 -19.77
CA LEU A 352 -12.18 -3.20 -21.15
C LEU A 352 -11.20 -3.88 -22.12
N ASP A 353 -11.64 -4.10 -23.34
CA ASP A 353 -10.73 -4.31 -24.46
C ASP A 353 -10.15 -2.96 -24.94
N GLU A 354 -9.09 -2.99 -25.74
CA GLU A 354 -8.44 -1.76 -26.23
C GLU A 354 -9.37 -0.90 -27.11
N ALA A 355 -10.32 -1.50 -27.84
CA ALA A 355 -11.23 -0.78 -28.72
C ALA A 355 -12.28 0.02 -27.91
N ALA A 356 -12.81 -0.58 -26.85
CA ALA A 356 -13.80 -0.03 -25.94
C ALA A 356 -13.26 1.14 -25.09
N VAL A 357 -11.93 1.31 -25.00
CA VAL A 357 -11.31 2.46 -24.30
C VAL A 357 -11.78 3.78 -24.92
N LEU A 358 -11.91 3.86 -26.25
CA LEU A 358 -12.35 5.11 -26.88
C LEU A 358 -13.78 5.45 -26.56
N ASP A 359 -14.66 4.45 -26.55
CA ASP A 359 -16.06 4.64 -26.23
C ASP A 359 -16.20 5.04 -24.76
N ALA A 360 -15.46 4.40 -23.84
CA ALA A 360 -15.43 4.80 -22.43
C ALA A 360 -14.95 6.26 -22.21
N VAL A 361 -13.99 6.74 -23.01
CA VAL A 361 -13.56 8.15 -22.97
C VAL A 361 -14.64 9.07 -23.54
N ARG A 362 -15.24 8.71 -24.68
CA ARG A 362 -16.25 9.54 -25.36
C ARG A 362 -17.54 9.65 -24.58
N ASP A 363 -17.95 8.57 -23.93
CA ASP A 363 -19.17 8.47 -23.14
C ASP A 363 -19.00 9.08 -21.74
N GLY A 364 -17.82 9.63 -21.42
CA GLY A 364 -17.53 10.22 -20.10
C GLY A 364 -17.50 9.20 -18.97
N THR A 365 -17.36 7.90 -19.27
CA THR A 365 -17.29 6.81 -18.28
C THR A 365 -16.08 6.96 -17.36
N LEU A 366 -15.02 7.59 -17.88
CA LEU A 366 -13.82 7.94 -17.13
C LEU A 366 -13.99 9.31 -16.50
N THR A 367 -14.13 9.30 -15.19
CA THR A 367 -14.32 10.50 -14.38
C THR A 367 -13.08 11.41 -14.40
N ALA A 368 -13.20 12.65 -13.94
CA ALA A 368 -12.07 13.56 -13.77
C ALA A 368 -11.16 13.19 -12.57
N ARG A 369 -11.45 12.09 -11.87
CA ARG A 369 -10.70 11.61 -10.70
C ARG A 369 -9.35 11.03 -11.11
N HIS A 370 -8.51 10.73 -10.13
CA HIS A 370 -7.27 10.03 -10.40
C HIS A 370 -7.56 8.63 -10.99
N THR A 371 -7.01 8.31 -12.15
CA THR A 371 -7.27 7.04 -12.83
C THR A 371 -6.01 6.19 -12.88
N VAL A 372 -6.07 4.99 -12.32
CA VAL A 372 -5.00 3.99 -12.48
C VAL A 372 -5.40 3.05 -13.62
N VAL A 373 -4.63 3.07 -14.70
CA VAL A 373 -4.81 2.20 -15.85
C VAL A 373 -3.80 1.07 -15.80
N VAL A 374 -4.29 -0.16 -15.81
CA VAL A 374 -3.46 -1.37 -15.91
C VAL A 374 -3.67 -1.99 -17.28
N THR A 375 -2.59 -2.34 -17.98
CA THR A 375 -2.70 -2.99 -19.28
C THR A 375 -1.61 -4.02 -19.54
N ASP A 376 -1.94 -5.08 -20.26
CA ASP A 376 -0.99 -6.04 -20.84
C ASP A 376 -0.67 -5.74 -22.32
N HIS A 377 -1.28 -4.70 -22.90
CA HIS A 377 -1.11 -4.27 -24.30
C HIS A 377 0.08 -3.32 -24.48
N ALA A 378 1.30 -3.77 -24.18
CA ALA A 378 2.51 -2.96 -24.36
C ALA A 378 2.69 -2.44 -25.80
N ALA A 379 2.32 -3.25 -26.80
CA ALA A 379 2.41 -2.86 -28.22
C ALA A 379 1.45 -1.72 -28.60
N GLY A 380 0.27 -1.67 -27.97
CA GLY A 380 -0.70 -0.58 -28.18
C GLY A 380 -0.11 0.77 -27.79
N LEU A 381 0.81 0.82 -26.83
CA LEU A 381 1.47 2.07 -26.40
C LEU A 381 2.61 2.53 -27.33
N ALA A 382 3.00 1.73 -28.31
CA ALA A 382 4.02 2.12 -29.28
C ALA A 382 3.49 3.15 -30.30
N LEU A 383 2.21 3.03 -30.69
CA LEU A 383 1.57 3.91 -31.67
C LEU A 383 0.93 5.11 -30.96
N ARG A 384 1.33 6.34 -31.32
CA ARG A 384 0.75 7.58 -30.76
C ARG A 384 -0.76 7.72 -30.99
N THR A 385 -1.29 7.02 -31.99
CA THR A 385 -2.72 7.03 -32.36
C THR A 385 -3.51 5.92 -31.69
N SER A 386 -2.94 5.13 -30.78
CA SER A 386 -3.71 4.11 -30.07
C SER A 386 -4.71 4.73 -29.08
N PRO A 387 -5.80 4.01 -28.75
CA PRO A 387 -6.73 4.41 -27.71
C PRO A 387 -6.06 4.74 -26.38
N LEU A 388 -5.15 3.88 -25.93
CA LEU A 388 -4.42 4.04 -24.67
C LEU A 388 -3.53 5.28 -24.66
N ARG A 389 -2.87 5.60 -25.78
CA ARG A 389 -2.05 6.83 -25.91
C ARG A 389 -2.90 8.09 -25.90
N ARG A 390 -4.08 8.06 -26.53
CA ARG A 390 -5.00 9.19 -26.48
C ARG A 390 -5.50 9.41 -25.07
N LEU A 391 -5.92 8.34 -24.39
CA LEU A 391 -6.34 8.40 -22.99
C LEU A 391 -5.25 9.02 -22.10
N GLU A 392 -4.02 8.56 -22.26
CA GLU A 392 -2.86 9.06 -21.52
C GLU A 392 -2.60 10.55 -21.76
N ALA A 393 -2.79 11.02 -22.99
CA ALA A 393 -2.62 12.42 -23.35
C ALA A 393 -3.77 13.33 -22.89
N THR A 394 -4.99 12.81 -22.75
CA THR A 394 -6.18 13.60 -22.39
C THR A 394 -6.47 13.63 -20.90
N HIS A 395 -6.04 12.62 -20.13
CA HIS A 395 -6.29 12.55 -18.68
C HIS A 395 -5.04 12.94 -17.88
N PRO A 396 -4.96 14.18 -17.32
CA PRO A 396 -3.77 14.67 -16.64
C PRO A 396 -3.49 13.92 -15.32
N SER A 397 -4.52 13.37 -14.68
CA SER A 397 -4.41 12.61 -13.43
C SER A 397 -4.37 11.09 -13.64
N LEU A 398 -3.72 10.64 -14.72
CA LEU A 398 -3.61 9.22 -15.03
C LEU A 398 -2.29 8.64 -14.51
N ALA A 399 -2.35 7.43 -13.93
CA ALA A 399 -1.20 6.55 -13.70
C ALA A 399 -1.31 5.33 -14.62
N LEU A 400 -0.19 4.90 -15.21
CA LEU A 400 -0.14 3.78 -16.14
C LEU A 400 0.78 2.68 -15.61
N VAL A 401 0.25 1.46 -15.50
CA VAL A 401 1.00 0.25 -15.18
C VAL A 401 0.89 -0.71 -16.35
N VAL A 402 2.02 -1.07 -16.94
CA VAL A 402 2.08 -1.94 -18.11
C VAL A 402 2.72 -3.26 -17.73
N VAL A 403 1.99 -4.36 -17.83
CA VAL A 403 2.53 -5.72 -17.68
C VAL A 403 2.98 -6.21 -19.04
N HIS A 404 4.20 -6.73 -19.16
CA HIS A 404 4.71 -7.20 -20.45
C HIS A 404 5.76 -8.31 -20.33
N ASP A 405 5.90 -9.11 -21.39
CA ASP A 405 6.93 -10.14 -21.50
C ASP A 405 8.15 -9.69 -22.35
N GLY A 406 8.03 -8.56 -23.04
CA GLY A 406 9.03 -8.06 -24.02
C GLY A 406 9.78 -6.81 -23.57
N ALA A 407 10.00 -5.88 -24.51
CA ALA A 407 10.62 -4.60 -24.23
C ALA A 407 9.64 -3.65 -23.50
N ALA A 408 10.15 -2.93 -22.50
CA ALA A 408 9.38 -1.91 -21.81
C ALA A 408 9.00 -0.76 -22.77
N PRO A 409 7.76 -0.27 -22.75
CA PRO A 409 7.39 0.92 -23.52
C PRO A 409 8.20 2.13 -23.08
N ALA A 410 8.66 2.95 -24.04
CA ALA A 410 9.46 4.16 -23.76
C ALA A 410 8.74 5.25 -22.93
N LEU A 411 7.45 5.08 -22.65
CA LEU A 411 6.67 5.93 -21.73
C LEU A 411 7.00 5.65 -20.25
N CYS A 412 7.34 4.40 -19.94
CA CYS A 412 7.56 3.94 -18.59
C CYS A 412 8.94 4.41 -18.13
N ARG A 413 8.96 5.16 -17.02
CA ARG A 413 10.19 5.71 -16.43
C ARG A 413 10.70 4.88 -15.25
N SER A 414 9.88 3.95 -14.79
CA SER A 414 10.25 2.92 -13.84
C SER A 414 9.91 1.55 -14.41
N SER A 415 10.79 0.59 -14.21
CA SER A 415 10.63 -0.79 -14.66
C SER A 415 10.95 -1.75 -13.54
N VAL A 416 10.03 -2.67 -13.26
CA VAL A 416 10.22 -3.75 -12.31
C VAL A 416 10.32 -5.06 -13.08
N VAL A 417 11.46 -5.73 -12.99
CA VAL A 417 11.67 -7.04 -13.62
C VAL A 417 11.61 -8.11 -12.55
N THR A 418 10.54 -8.90 -12.55
CA THR A 418 10.34 -10.03 -11.65
C THR A 418 11.09 -11.27 -12.14
N MET A 419 11.57 -12.07 -11.21
CA MET A 419 12.33 -13.30 -11.43
C MET A 419 11.57 -14.50 -10.85
N SER A 420 11.86 -15.71 -11.32
CA SER A 420 11.11 -16.93 -10.92
C SER A 420 11.13 -17.22 -9.42
N ASP A 421 12.16 -16.77 -8.69
CA ASP A 421 12.38 -16.98 -7.27
C ASP A 421 11.76 -15.91 -6.35
N ALA A 422 10.73 -15.21 -6.84
CA ALA A 422 10.05 -14.13 -6.12
C ALA A 422 10.99 -12.98 -5.70
N ARG A 423 12.06 -12.76 -6.46
CA ARG A 423 12.85 -11.52 -6.43
C ARG A 423 12.48 -10.63 -7.61
N ALA A 424 12.75 -9.35 -7.48
CA ALA A 424 12.68 -8.41 -8.58
C ALA A 424 13.78 -7.38 -8.50
N ARG A 425 14.00 -6.75 -9.65
CA ARG A 425 14.91 -5.64 -9.82
C ARG A 425 14.10 -4.41 -10.25
N LEU A 426 14.11 -3.37 -9.43
CA LEU A 426 13.54 -2.08 -9.75
C LEU A 426 14.62 -1.19 -10.38
N VAL A 427 14.29 -0.62 -11.53
CA VAL A 427 15.10 0.38 -12.23
C VAL A 427 14.21 1.62 -12.41
N SER A 428 14.72 2.80 -12.09
CA SER A 428 14.00 4.05 -12.27
C SER A 428 14.91 5.14 -12.82
N ASP A 429 14.40 5.91 -13.78
CA ASP A 429 15.11 7.07 -14.36
C ASP A 429 15.17 8.27 -13.40
N HIS A 430 14.56 8.15 -12.22
CA HIS A 430 14.37 9.24 -11.25
C HIS A 430 15.13 8.93 -9.97
N GLY A 431 16.46 9.04 -10.03
CA GLY A 431 17.34 8.86 -8.89
C GLY A 431 18.77 9.28 -9.21
N SER A 432 19.50 9.78 -8.19
CA SER A 432 20.95 10.00 -8.24
C SER A 432 21.75 8.68 -8.29
N ASP A 433 21.10 7.58 -7.91
CA ASP A 433 21.67 6.23 -7.96
C ASP A 433 21.14 5.53 -9.21
N LEU A 434 22.04 5.26 -10.16
CA LEU A 434 21.79 4.47 -11.36
C LEU A 434 21.70 2.96 -11.05
N ASP A 435 21.96 2.56 -9.80
CA ASP A 435 22.04 1.17 -9.41
C ASP A 435 20.65 0.56 -9.18
N PRO A 436 20.36 -0.60 -9.80
CA PRO A 436 19.09 -1.26 -9.61
C PRO A 436 18.87 -1.73 -8.17
N ILE A 437 17.69 -1.44 -7.63
CA ILE A 437 17.29 -1.94 -6.29
C ILE A 437 16.84 -3.39 -6.44
N THR A 438 17.47 -4.29 -5.69
CA THR A 438 17.04 -5.68 -5.58
C THR A 438 16.05 -5.82 -4.43
N LEU A 439 14.91 -6.46 -4.69
CA LEU A 439 13.88 -6.67 -3.68
C LEU A 439 13.27 -8.07 -3.78
N ARG A 440 12.68 -8.54 -2.69
CA ARG A 440 11.77 -9.70 -2.64
C ARG A 440 10.36 -9.17 -2.82
N ILE A 441 9.63 -9.69 -3.80
CA ILE A 441 8.34 -9.12 -4.17
C ILE A 441 7.22 -9.59 -3.24
N ALA A 442 6.24 -8.70 -3.06
CA ALA A 442 4.92 -9.05 -2.58
C ALA A 442 4.06 -9.44 -3.78
N ALA A 443 4.00 -10.72 -4.14
CA ALA A 443 3.24 -11.22 -5.30
C ALA A 443 1.96 -11.94 -4.85
N VAL A 444 0.80 -11.38 -5.17
CA VAL A 444 -0.51 -11.94 -4.77
C VAL A 444 -1.20 -12.62 -5.96
N PRO A 445 -1.46 -13.93 -5.90
CA PRO A 445 -2.26 -14.62 -6.92
C PRO A 445 -3.69 -14.06 -7.01
N ALA A 446 -4.30 -14.09 -8.20
CA ALA A 446 -5.65 -13.58 -8.44
C ALA A 446 -6.69 -14.18 -7.47
N ALA A 447 -6.63 -15.49 -7.21
CA ALA A 447 -7.55 -16.15 -6.26
C ALA A 447 -7.42 -15.64 -4.81
N SER A 448 -6.23 -15.17 -4.41
CA SER A 448 -6.04 -14.52 -3.11
C SER A 448 -6.55 -13.08 -3.12
N ALA A 449 -6.35 -12.35 -4.23
CA ALA A 449 -6.87 -11.01 -4.42
C ALA A 449 -8.39 -10.97 -4.42
N GLU A 450 -9.04 -11.97 -5.02
CA GLU A 450 -10.50 -12.11 -5.08
C GLU A 450 -11.14 -12.18 -3.69
N ARG A 451 -10.58 -12.99 -2.78
CA ARG A 451 -11.09 -13.07 -1.39
C ARG A 451 -11.08 -11.71 -0.71
N TRP A 452 -10.03 -10.92 -0.93
CA TRP A 452 -9.88 -9.58 -0.37
C TRP A 452 -10.81 -8.56 -1.02
N ALA A 453 -10.95 -8.61 -2.35
CA ALA A 453 -11.85 -7.72 -3.09
C ALA A 453 -13.32 -7.98 -2.73
N GLN A 454 -13.71 -9.25 -2.55
CA GLN A 454 -15.04 -9.61 -2.05
C GLN A 454 -15.32 -9.00 -0.67
N ALA A 455 -14.34 -8.97 0.23
CA ALA A 455 -14.49 -8.38 1.56
C ALA A 455 -14.80 -6.87 1.54
N ILE A 456 -14.32 -6.13 0.53
CA ILE A 456 -14.61 -4.69 0.37
C ILE A 456 -15.73 -4.37 -0.61
N SER A 457 -16.23 -5.35 -1.36
CA SER A 457 -17.32 -5.14 -2.33
C SER A 457 -18.60 -4.56 -1.72
N ALA A 458 -18.87 -4.88 -0.44
CA ALA A 458 -20.04 -4.38 0.29
C ALA A 458 -19.77 -3.04 1.00
N CYS A 459 -18.56 -2.49 0.91
CA CYS A 459 -18.21 -1.21 1.55
C CYS A 459 -18.64 -0.04 0.67
N ARG A 460 -19.31 0.94 1.27
CA ARG A 460 -19.78 2.17 0.63
C ARG A 460 -18.99 3.37 1.15
N ASP A 461 -18.51 4.19 0.24
CA ASP A 461 -17.80 5.43 0.55
C ASP A 461 -18.79 6.60 0.44
N PRO A 462 -19.14 7.27 1.54
CA PRO A 462 -20.17 8.31 1.50
C PRO A 462 -19.76 9.54 0.69
N GLU A 463 -18.46 9.74 0.44
CA GLU A 463 -17.94 10.82 -0.39
C GLU A 463 -17.95 10.48 -1.89
N ASP A 464 -18.22 9.22 -2.24
CA ASP A 464 -18.32 8.80 -3.63
C ASP A 464 -19.69 9.19 -4.15
N GLU A 465 -19.78 10.17 -5.06
CA GLU A 465 -21.03 10.70 -5.62
C GLU A 465 -22.00 9.63 -6.14
N ARG A 466 -21.48 8.46 -6.56
CA ARG A 466 -22.26 7.26 -6.95
C ARG A 466 -23.06 6.65 -5.79
N THR A 467 -22.66 6.95 -4.57
CA THR A 467 -23.12 6.43 -3.30
C THR A 467 -23.74 7.52 -2.43
N SER A 468 -23.40 8.79 -2.65
CA SER A 468 -23.86 9.97 -1.88
C SER A 468 -25.26 10.47 -2.26
N GLY A 469 -25.82 10.00 -3.39
CA GLY A 469 -27.17 10.39 -3.80
C GLY A 469 -28.22 9.74 -2.89
N THR A 470 -29.20 10.51 -2.44
CA THR A 470 -30.50 9.98 -2.00
C THR A 470 -30.94 8.88 -2.96
N ASP A 471 -31.01 7.65 -2.46
CA ASP A 471 -30.98 6.30 -3.10
C ASP A 471 -31.94 6.07 -4.31
N VAL A 472 -31.87 6.89 -5.37
CA VAL A 472 -32.58 6.61 -6.63
C VAL A 472 -31.54 6.20 -7.69
N PRO A 473 -31.33 4.90 -7.91
CA PRO A 473 -30.43 4.41 -8.96
C PRO A 473 -30.85 4.95 -10.35
N LEU A 474 -29.87 5.33 -11.18
CA LEU A 474 -30.08 5.84 -12.53
C LEU A 474 -30.78 4.82 -13.46
N CYS A 475 -30.53 3.53 -13.22
CA CYS A 475 -31.22 2.42 -13.87
C CYS A 475 -31.33 1.23 -12.90
N VAL A 476 -32.41 0.47 -13.01
CA VAL A 476 -32.60 -0.77 -12.25
C VAL A 476 -33.00 -1.88 -13.20
N SER A 477 -32.53 -3.09 -12.93
CA SER A 477 -32.99 -4.27 -13.64
C SER A 477 -34.45 -4.55 -13.24
N TRP A 478 -35.33 -4.69 -14.23
CA TRP A 478 -36.73 -5.05 -13.98
C TRP A 478 -36.86 -6.33 -13.14
N ARG A 479 -36.03 -7.34 -13.41
CA ARG A 479 -36.00 -8.60 -12.66
C ARG A 479 -35.67 -8.38 -11.18
N GLU A 480 -34.68 -7.55 -10.89
CA GLU A 480 -34.27 -7.26 -9.51
C GLU A 480 -35.39 -6.58 -8.74
N VAL A 481 -36.08 -5.62 -9.37
CA VAL A 481 -37.23 -4.92 -8.79
C VAL A 481 -38.38 -5.90 -8.48
N MET A 482 -38.65 -6.85 -9.38
CA MET A 482 -39.66 -7.90 -9.14
C MET A 482 -39.26 -8.81 -7.97
N LEU A 483 -38.00 -9.25 -7.90
CA LEU A 483 -37.49 -10.08 -6.81
C LEU A 483 -37.60 -9.38 -5.45
N GLU A 484 -37.25 -8.10 -5.38
CA GLU A 484 -37.40 -7.29 -4.16
C GLU A 484 -38.86 -7.13 -3.72
N SER A 485 -39.80 -7.13 -4.68
CA SER A 485 -41.24 -7.13 -4.39
C SER A 485 -41.79 -8.50 -3.92
N GLY A 486 -40.91 -9.51 -3.83
CA GLY A 486 -41.25 -10.87 -3.44
C GLY A 486 -41.87 -11.70 -4.55
N LEU A 487 -41.56 -11.42 -5.82
CA LEU A 487 -41.95 -12.23 -6.97
C LEU A 487 -40.73 -12.58 -7.82
N ASP A 488 -40.49 -13.86 -8.08
CA ASP A 488 -39.44 -14.27 -9.02
C ASP A 488 -40.06 -14.45 -10.42
N PRO A 489 -39.76 -13.57 -11.39
CA PRO A 489 -40.38 -13.62 -12.71
C PRO A 489 -39.88 -14.79 -13.57
N ASP A 490 -38.76 -15.42 -13.22
CA ASP A 490 -38.23 -16.58 -13.95
C ASP A 490 -38.80 -17.91 -13.42
N ASP A 491 -39.47 -17.88 -12.26
CA ASP A 491 -40.08 -19.04 -11.65
C ASP A 491 -41.59 -19.08 -11.88
N HIS A 492 -42.02 -20.00 -12.75
CA HIS A 492 -43.43 -20.25 -13.04
C HIS A 492 -44.27 -20.58 -11.79
N ASP A 493 -43.70 -21.25 -10.78
CA ASP A 493 -44.41 -21.57 -9.54
C ASP A 493 -44.61 -20.31 -8.67
N SER A 494 -43.68 -19.37 -8.71
CA SER A 494 -43.78 -18.06 -8.06
C SER A 494 -44.93 -17.24 -8.64
N ILE A 495 -45.01 -17.16 -9.98
CA ILE A 495 -46.10 -16.46 -10.70
C ILE A 495 -47.45 -17.13 -10.41
N ALA A 496 -47.54 -18.46 -10.56
CA ALA A 496 -48.78 -19.18 -10.32
C ALA A 496 -49.25 -19.04 -8.86
N SER A 497 -48.32 -19.02 -7.90
CA SER A 497 -48.62 -18.80 -6.49
C SER A 497 -49.10 -17.37 -6.23
N ARG A 498 -48.50 -16.36 -6.88
CA ARG A 498 -48.97 -14.97 -6.81
C ARG A 498 -50.39 -14.83 -7.34
N TRP A 499 -50.71 -15.44 -8.48
CA TRP A 499 -52.06 -15.40 -9.05
C TRP A 499 -53.10 -16.04 -8.13
N ARG A 500 -52.80 -17.22 -7.56
CA ARG A 500 -53.70 -17.89 -6.60
C ARG A 500 -53.90 -17.07 -5.33
N ALA A 501 -52.85 -16.39 -4.85
CA ALA A 501 -52.91 -15.55 -3.67
C ALA A 501 -53.74 -14.27 -3.86
N GLY A 502 -53.91 -13.81 -5.11
CA GLY A 502 -54.71 -12.64 -5.45
C GLY A 502 -56.22 -12.79 -5.19
N GLY A 503 -56.73 -14.02 -5.11
CA GLY A 503 -58.14 -14.29 -4.84
C GLY A 503 -59.08 -13.92 -6.00
N PRO A 504 -60.39 -13.77 -5.75
CA PRO A 504 -61.39 -13.54 -6.81
C PRO A 504 -61.40 -12.13 -7.39
N ASP A 505 -60.73 -11.16 -6.74
CA ASP A 505 -60.65 -9.76 -7.19
C ASP A 505 -59.24 -9.20 -6.93
N PRO A 506 -58.24 -9.63 -7.71
CA PRO A 506 -56.85 -9.23 -7.51
C PRO A 506 -56.62 -7.76 -7.91
N GLN A 507 -55.89 -7.01 -7.08
CA GLN A 507 -55.52 -5.63 -7.40
C GLN A 507 -54.50 -5.59 -8.57
N PRO A 508 -54.74 -4.77 -9.62
CA PRO A 508 -53.81 -4.56 -10.73
C PRO A 508 -52.64 -3.66 -10.28
N ARG A 509 -51.76 -4.24 -9.46
CA ARG A 509 -50.58 -3.61 -8.89
C ARG A 509 -49.31 -4.25 -9.43
N THR A 510 -48.31 -3.44 -9.76
CA THR A 510 -46.98 -3.93 -10.12
C THR A 510 -45.85 -2.97 -9.76
N PRO A 511 -44.66 -3.48 -9.39
CA PRO A 511 -43.46 -2.66 -9.28
C PRO A 511 -43.07 -2.01 -10.61
N ILE A 512 -42.67 -0.73 -10.57
CA ILE A 512 -42.20 0.02 -11.75
C ILE A 512 -40.78 0.57 -11.60
N GLY A 513 -40.23 0.58 -10.38
CA GLY A 513 -38.88 1.08 -10.14
C GLY A 513 -38.51 1.14 -8.67
N ARG A 514 -37.54 2.00 -8.34
CA ARG A 514 -37.00 2.19 -6.99
C ARG A 514 -36.87 3.67 -6.66
N ALA A 515 -37.27 4.04 -5.44
CA ALA A 515 -37.03 5.33 -4.82
C ALA A 515 -36.05 5.17 -3.65
N GLY A 516 -35.64 6.30 -3.06
CA GLY A 516 -34.70 6.32 -1.93
C GLY A 516 -35.14 5.53 -0.69
N ASP A 517 -36.43 5.20 -0.60
CA ASP A 517 -37.07 4.49 0.50
C ASP A 517 -37.57 3.07 0.14
N GLY A 518 -37.41 2.62 -1.11
CA GLY A 518 -37.73 1.25 -1.51
C GLY A 518 -38.30 1.08 -2.91
N VAL A 519 -38.91 -0.08 -3.16
CA VAL A 519 -39.59 -0.38 -4.42
C VAL A 519 -40.81 0.52 -4.59
N VAL A 520 -40.92 1.15 -5.76
CA VAL A 520 -42.08 1.93 -6.17
C VAL A 520 -42.97 1.06 -7.03
N ASP A 521 -44.24 0.95 -6.64
CA ASP A 521 -45.27 0.30 -7.41
C ASP A 521 -46.30 1.29 -7.96
N ILE A 522 -47.05 0.82 -8.96
CA ILE A 522 -48.27 1.47 -9.44
C ILE A 522 -49.43 0.49 -9.27
N ASP A 523 -50.56 1.00 -8.81
CA ASP A 523 -51.81 0.25 -8.61
C ASP A 523 -52.94 0.98 -9.34
N LEU A 524 -53.52 0.35 -10.36
CA LEU A 524 -54.53 0.97 -11.23
C LEU A 524 -55.91 1.13 -10.55
N VAL A 525 -56.06 0.72 -9.30
CA VAL A 525 -57.25 0.99 -8.47
C VAL A 525 -56.92 2.07 -7.44
N ARG A 526 -55.86 1.89 -6.65
CA ARG A 526 -55.44 2.84 -5.60
C ARG A 526 -55.01 4.19 -6.18
N ASP A 527 -54.21 4.16 -7.24
CA ASP A 527 -53.63 5.37 -7.85
C ASP A 527 -54.54 5.94 -8.95
N GLY A 528 -55.59 5.20 -9.30
CA GLY A 528 -56.64 5.59 -10.23
C GLY A 528 -56.64 4.79 -11.54
N PRO A 529 -57.81 4.67 -12.21
CA PRO A 529 -57.99 3.79 -13.37
C PRO A 529 -57.32 4.30 -14.66
N HIS A 530 -56.76 5.52 -14.64
CA HIS A 530 -56.18 6.17 -15.80
C HIS A 530 -54.83 6.78 -15.45
N ALA A 531 -53.80 6.48 -16.24
CA ALA A 531 -52.47 7.04 -16.10
C ALA A 531 -52.09 7.85 -17.34
N LEU A 532 -51.38 8.96 -17.15
CA LEU A 532 -50.77 9.75 -18.21
C LEU A 532 -49.24 9.65 -18.11
N LEU A 533 -48.60 9.12 -19.15
CA LEU A 533 -47.14 9.04 -19.23
C LEU A 533 -46.60 10.00 -20.30
N ALA A 534 -45.86 11.02 -19.86
CA ALA A 534 -45.25 12.03 -20.71
C ALA A 534 -43.71 11.94 -20.65
N GLY A 535 -43.06 12.07 -21.80
CA GLY A 535 -41.61 12.02 -21.91
C GLY A 535 -41.14 12.35 -23.33
N THR A 536 -39.97 12.97 -23.46
CA THR A 536 -39.33 13.27 -24.74
C THR A 536 -38.78 11.99 -25.38
N THR A 537 -38.46 12.02 -26.68
CA THR A 537 -37.77 10.89 -27.32
C THR A 537 -36.47 10.59 -26.59
N GLY A 538 -36.24 9.33 -26.23
CA GLY A 538 -35.08 8.90 -25.44
C GLY A 538 -35.29 8.89 -23.92
N SER A 539 -36.44 9.36 -23.41
CA SER A 539 -36.71 9.40 -21.97
C SER A 539 -37.10 8.04 -21.35
N GLY A 540 -37.02 6.94 -22.11
CA GLY A 540 -37.43 5.61 -21.63
C GLY A 540 -38.95 5.34 -21.58
N LYS A 541 -39.80 6.20 -22.17
CA LYS A 541 -41.27 6.06 -22.13
C LYS A 541 -41.75 4.66 -22.56
N SER A 542 -41.28 4.19 -23.71
CA SER A 542 -41.69 2.89 -24.26
C SER A 542 -41.21 1.73 -23.38
N GLU A 543 -40.03 1.86 -22.78
CA GLU A 543 -39.46 0.85 -21.90
C GLU A 543 -40.24 0.74 -20.60
N LEU A 544 -40.61 1.87 -19.98
CA LEU A 544 -41.48 1.90 -18.81
C LEU A 544 -42.85 1.25 -19.10
N MET A 545 -43.42 1.50 -20.28
CA MET A 545 -44.68 0.85 -20.66
C MET A 545 -44.54 -0.67 -20.81
N ARG A 546 -43.42 -1.16 -21.34
CA ARG A 546 -43.14 -2.61 -21.41
C ARG A 546 -42.99 -3.21 -20.01
N SER A 547 -42.19 -2.57 -19.15
CA SER A 547 -42.00 -2.99 -17.75
C SER A 547 -43.33 -3.05 -16.99
N LEU A 548 -44.22 -2.08 -17.21
CA LEU A 548 -45.56 -2.05 -16.62
C LEU A 548 -46.41 -3.25 -17.07
N VAL A 549 -46.49 -3.52 -18.37
CA VAL A 549 -47.29 -4.63 -18.91
C VAL A 549 -46.74 -5.98 -18.45
N LEU A 550 -45.42 -6.17 -18.52
CA LEU A 550 -44.77 -7.39 -18.04
C LEU A 550 -45.01 -7.60 -16.54
N GLY A 551 -44.81 -6.56 -15.73
CA GLY A 551 -45.03 -6.61 -14.30
C GLY A 551 -46.47 -6.98 -13.92
N LEU A 552 -47.45 -6.38 -14.60
CA LEU A 552 -48.87 -6.70 -14.42
C LEU A 552 -49.19 -8.14 -14.84
N SER A 553 -48.63 -8.62 -15.95
CA SER A 553 -48.81 -10.00 -16.40
C SER A 553 -48.28 -11.04 -15.40
N CYS A 554 -47.18 -10.74 -14.71
CA CYS A 554 -46.67 -11.61 -13.65
C CYS A 554 -47.50 -11.52 -12.35
N SER A 555 -48.17 -10.39 -12.12
CA SER A 555 -48.85 -10.11 -10.85
C SER A 555 -50.33 -10.48 -10.86
N VAL A 556 -51.00 -10.44 -12.02
CA VAL A 556 -52.44 -10.69 -12.18
C VAL A 556 -52.70 -11.73 -13.25
N SER A 557 -53.58 -12.69 -12.94
CA SER A 557 -53.99 -13.75 -13.88
C SER A 557 -54.71 -13.16 -15.11
N PRO A 558 -54.51 -13.72 -16.32
CA PRO A 558 -55.21 -13.31 -17.53
C PRO A 558 -56.74 -13.46 -17.44
N GLU A 559 -57.27 -14.24 -16.48
CA GLU A 559 -58.71 -14.32 -16.19
C GLU A 559 -59.29 -12.99 -15.65
N HIS A 560 -58.44 -12.13 -15.07
CA HIS A 560 -58.83 -10.90 -14.40
C HIS A 560 -58.29 -9.63 -15.07
N LEU A 561 -57.31 -9.74 -15.98
CA LEU A 561 -56.69 -8.60 -16.65
C LEU A 561 -56.42 -8.90 -18.12
N THR A 562 -56.84 -8.00 -19.01
CA THR A 562 -56.58 -8.09 -20.45
C THR A 562 -55.93 -6.80 -20.95
N PHE A 563 -54.92 -6.93 -21.81
CA PHE A 563 -54.22 -5.78 -22.39
C PHE A 563 -54.70 -5.47 -23.81
N VAL A 564 -54.97 -4.19 -24.07
CA VAL A 564 -55.19 -3.67 -25.43
C VAL A 564 -54.11 -2.62 -25.70
N LEU A 565 -53.07 -3.01 -26.44
CA LEU A 565 -51.90 -2.18 -26.71
C LEU A 565 -52.04 -1.48 -28.07
N VAL A 566 -52.08 -0.14 -28.08
CA VAL A 566 -52.27 0.67 -29.28
C VAL A 566 -51.10 1.63 -29.45
N ASP A 567 -50.29 1.45 -30.51
CA ASP A 567 -49.23 2.39 -30.90
C ASP A 567 -49.61 3.16 -32.17
N TYR A 568 -49.86 4.46 -32.02
CA TYR A 568 -50.32 5.33 -33.11
C TYR A 568 -49.22 5.70 -34.12
N LYS A 569 -47.93 5.57 -33.75
CA LYS A 569 -46.80 5.97 -34.62
C LYS A 569 -46.17 4.79 -35.37
N GLY A 570 -46.74 3.59 -35.25
CA GLY A 570 -46.24 2.39 -35.92
C GLY A 570 -44.89 1.90 -35.39
N GLY A 571 -44.58 2.17 -34.12
CA GLY A 571 -43.40 1.63 -33.47
C GLY A 571 -43.56 0.14 -33.11
N ALA A 572 -42.44 -0.59 -33.11
CA ALA A 572 -42.35 -1.98 -32.63
C ALA A 572 -42.37 -2.07 -31.08
N ALA A 573 -42.95 -1.07 -30.40
CA ALA A 573 -42.83 -0.94 -28.96
C ALA A 573 -43.45 -2.11 -28.20
N PHE A 574 -44.44 -2.81 -28.76
CA PHE A 574 -45.15 -3.89 -28.08
C PHE A 574 -45.08 -5.24 -28.80
N ASP A 575 -44.29 -5.35 -29.87
CA ASP A 575 -44.22 -6.57 -30.69
C ASP A 575 -43.76 -7.79 -29.87
N GLU A 576 -42.83 -7.57 -28.94
CA GLU A 576 -42.30 -8.59 -28.04
C GLU A 576 -43.32 -9.07 -26.99
N LEU A 577 -44.37 -8.29 -26.73
CA LEU A 577 -45.42 -8.62 -25.76
C LEU A 577 -46.59 -9.39 -26.38
N ARG A 578 -46.56 -9.61 -27.70
CA ARG A 578 -47.67 -10.25 -28.43
C ARG A 578 -47.93 -11.69 -28.00
N SER A 579 -46.92 -12.38 -27.48
CA SER A 579 -47.03 -13.77 -27.02
C SER A 579 -47.50 -13.90 -25.57
N LEU A 580 -47.80 -12.79 -24.88
CA LEU A 580 -48.39 -12.85 -23.56
C LEU A 580 -49.80 -13.50 -23.64
N PRO A 581 -50.16 -14.33 -22.64
CA PRO A 581 -51.41 -15.08 -22.62
C PRO A 581 -52.66 -14.21 -22.45
#